data_AF-A0A4P5TME2-F1
#
_entry.id   AF-A0A4P5TME2-F1
#
_cell.length_a   1.000
_cell.length_b   1.000
_cell.length_c   1.000
_cell.angle_alpha   90.00
_cell.angle_beta   90.00
_cell.angle_gamma   90.00
#
_symmetry.space_group_name_H-M   'P 1'
#
loop_
_entity.id
_entity.type
_entity.pdbx_description
1 polymer ?
#
loop_
_entity_poly.entity_id
_entity_poly.type
_entity_poly.pdbx_seq_one_letter_code
_entity_poly.pdbx_strand_id
1 'polypeptide(L)'
;MILVYKIILTFMLLCMGVIVSYIINFYFVYHILIPNPENVAVNGNAQDKLFELFFEISSGTGYHPEPSWFYIKVVYALGLILGGIAAYKLIWKRKSA
;
A
#
# COMPACT_ATOMS: atom_id res chain seq x y z
N MET A 1 0.77 30.95 -12.30
CA MET A 1 -0.32 29.96 -12.42
C MET A 1 0.15 28.57 -12.85
N ILE A 2 1.00 28.44 -13.88
CA ILE A 2 1.46 27.13 -14.39
C ILE A 2 2.16 26.28 -13.32
N LEU A 3 3.00 26.89 -12.46
CA LEU A 3 3.70 26.16 -11.39
C LEU A 3 2.74 25.55 -10.36
N VAL A 4 1.75 26.33 -9.92
CA VAL A 4 0.74 25.88 -8.94
C VAL A 4 -0.04 24.68 -9.49
N TYR A 5 -0.43 24.73 -10.77
CA TYR A 5 -1.10 23.62 -11.43
C TYR A 5 -0.24 22.34 -11.48
N LYS A 6 1.07 22.48 -11.77
CA LYS A 6 2.01 21.35 -11.74
C LYS A 6 2.13 20.74 -10.34
N ILE A 7 2.15 21.56 -9.30
CA ILE A 7 2.19 21.10 -7.91
C ILE A 7 0.92 20.32 -7.56
N ILE A 8 -0.26 20.86 -7.90
CA ILE A 8 -1.55 20.17 -7.65
C ILE A 8 -1.59 18.82 -8.37
N LEU A 9 -1.24 18.77 -9.65
CA LEU A 9 -1.21 17.52 -10.41
C LEU A 9 -0.19 16.52 -9.84
N THR A 10 0.96 17.00 -9.36
CA THR A 10 1.96 16.15 -8.69
C THR A 10 1.37 15.53 -7.44
N PHE A 11 0.70 16.34 -6.60
CA PHE A 11 0.03 15.85 -5.40
C PHE A 11 -1.05 14.82 -5.73
N MET A 12 -1.88 15.06 -6.74
CA MET A 12 -2.90 14.09 -7.18
C MET A 12 -2.28 12.77 -7.64
N LEU A 13 -1.16 12.81 -8.38
CA LEU A 13 -0.46 11.59 -8.80
C LEU A 13 0.20 10.85 -7.63
N LEU A 14 0.70 11.55 -6.62
CA LEU A 14 1.21 10.93 -5.40
C LEU A 14 0.08 10.22 -4.63
N CYS A 15 -1.06 10.87 -4.43
CA CYS A 15 -2.23 10.25 -3.82
C CYS A 15 -2.70 9.03 -4.61
N MET A 16 -2.79 9.14 -5.94
CA MET A 16 -3.17 8.04 -6.82
C MET A 16 -2.18 6.87 -6.70
N GLY A 17 -0.88 7.15 -6.63
CA GLY A 17 0.16 6.15 -6.43
C GLY A 17 -0.03 5.37 -5.12
N VAL A 18 -0.36 6.04 -4.02
CA VAL A 18 -0.68 5.39 -2.73
C VAL A 18 -1.93 4.53 -2.83
N ILE A 19 -3.00 5.01 -3.45
CA ILE A 19 -4.24 4.24 -3.63
C ILE A 19 -3.98 2.97 -4.46
N VAL A 20 -3.28 3.10 -5.60
CA VAL A 20 -2.94 1.96 -6.46
C VAL A 20 -2.06 0.96 -5.73
N SER A 21 -1.04 1.44 -5.01
CA SER A 21 -0.17 0.59 -4.19
C SER A 21 -0.97 -0.17 -3.13
N TYR A 22 -1.92 0.48 -2.48
CA TYR A 22 -2.79 -0.16 -1.48
C TYR A 22 -3.65 -1.26 -2.11
N ILE A 23 -4.29 -1.00 -3.25
CA ILE A 23 -5.13 -2.00 -3.94
C ILE A 23 -4.31 -3.20 -4.37
N ILE A 24 -3.15 -2.97 -4.99
CA ILE A 24 -2.26 -4.04 -5.46
C ILE A 24 -1.75 -4.86 -4.26
N ASN A 25 -1.18 -4.20 -3.25
CA ASN A 25 -0.65 -4.90 -2.09
C ASN A 25 -1.76 -5.63 -1.34
N PHE A 26 -2.95 -5.05 -1.18
CA PHE A 26 -4.06 -5.74 -0.56
C PHE A 26 -4.42 -6.99 -1.35
N TYR A 27 -4.57 -6.90 -2.68
CA TYR A 27 -4.90 -8.07 -3.49
C TYR A 27 -3.84 -9.18 -3.38
N PHE A 28 -2.56 -8.86 -3.50
CA PHE A 28 -1.49 -9.87 -3.47
C PHE A 28 -1.17 -10.36 -2.05
N VAL A 29 -0.88 -9.44 -1.13
CA VAL A 29 -0.40 -9.77 0.23
C VAL A 29 -1.51 -10.44 1.03
N TYR A 30 -2.76 -9.99 0.91
CA TYR A 30 -3.89 -10.64 1.58
C TYR A 30 -4.07 -12.07 1.06
N HIS A 31 -4.09 -12.30 -0.26
CA HIS A 31 -4.33 -13.65 -0.80
C HIS A 31 -3.13 -14.61 -0.63
N ILE A 32 -1.90 -14.08 -0.59
CA ILE A 32 -0.70 -14.90 -0.38
C ILE A 32 -0.51 -15.25 1.10
N LEU A 33 -0.67 -14.28 2.00
CA LEU A 33 -0.42 -14.48 3.43
C LEU A 33 -1.65 -14.97 4.20
N ILE A 34 -2.86 -14.78 3.65
CA ILE A 34 -4.12 -15.28 4.19
C ILE A 34 -4.81 -16.15 3.13
N PRO A 35 -4.26 -17.33 2.81
CA PRO A 35 -4.86 -18.21 1.80
C PRO A 35 -6.17 -18.86 2.27
N ASN A 36 -6.43 -18.88 3.59
CA ASN A 36 -7.66 -19.43 4.16
C ASN A 36 -8.13 -18.59 5.38
N PRO A 37 -8.86 -17.49 5.16
CA PRO A 37 -9.22 -16.52 6.21
C PRO A 37 -10.04 -17.13 7.35
N GLU A 38 -10.85 -18.15 7.07
CA GLU A 38 -11.71 -18.82 8.05
C GLU A 38 -10.90 -19.64 9.07
N ASN A 39 -9.70 -20.09 8.69
CA ASN A 39 -8.82 -20.91 9.52
C ASN A 39 -7.77 -20.10 10.29
N VAL A 40 -7.63 -18.79 10.00
CA VAL A 40 -6.63 -17.93 10.65
C VAL A 40 -6.93 -17.75 12.15
N ALA A 41 -8.20 -17.61 12.51
CA ALA A 41 -8.63 -17.46 13.91
C ALA A 41 -8.66 -18.80 14.68
N VAL A 42 -8.92 -19.91 13.98
CA VAL A 42 -9.20 -21.21 14.61
C VAL A 42 -7.95 -22.03 14.86
N ASN A 43 -6.97 -21.97 13.96
CA ASN A 43 -5.83 -22.87 14.07
C ASN A 43 -4.64 -22.29 14.82
N GLY A 44 -4.49 -20.97 14.95
CA GLY A 44 -3.35 -20.33 15.64
C GLY A 44 -1.95 -20.85 15.21
N ASN A 45 -1.91 -21.68 14.17
CA ASN A 45 -0.82 -22.60 13.93
C ASN A 45 0.10 -21.90 12.96
N ALA A 46 1.19 -21.38 13.56
CA ALA A 46 2.25 -20.63 12.92
C ALA A 46 1.76 -19.37 12.23
N GLN A 47 1.53 -18.31 13.04
CA GLN A 47 1.75 -16.96 12.54
C GLN A 47 3.21 -16.88 12.10
N ASP A 48 3.46 -17.14 10.81
CA ASP A 48 4.77 -16.97 10.22
C ASP A 48 5.24 -15.54 10.55
N LYS A 49 6.53 -15.36 10.87
CA LYS A 49 7.06 -14.01 11.18
C LYS A 49 6.76 -12.98 10.09
N LEU A 50 6.55 -13.46 8.86
CA LEU A 50 6.12 -12.65 7.73
C LEU A 50 4.68 -12.16 7.87
N PHE A 51 3.77 -12.99 8.37
CA PHE A 51 2.39 -12.61 8.67
C PHE A 51 2.37 -11.54 9.77
N GLU A 52 3.06 -11.74 10.90
CA GLU A 52 3.12 -10.76 12.00
C GLU A 52 3.73 -9.42 11.57
N LEU A 53 4.63 -9.45 10.58
CA LEU A 53 5.23 -8.23 10.04
C LEU A 53 4.22 -7.39 9.26
N PHE A 54 3.26 -8.02 8.58
CA PHE A 54 2.29 -7.33 7.72
C PHE A 54 0.89 -7.20 8.32
N PHE A 55 0.55 -8.04 9.30
CA PHE A 55 -0.78 -8.09 9.89
C PHE A 55 -0.71 -8.28 11.41
N GLU A 56 -1.64 -7.63 12.10
CA GLU A 56 -1.87 -7.73 13.53
C GLU A 56 -3.27 -8.32 13.75
N ILE A 57 -3.43 -9.17 14.76
CA ILE A 57 -4.74 -9.75 15.14
C ILE A 57 -5.08 -9.27 16.54
N SER A 58 -6.27 -8.71 16.72
CA SER A 58 -6.75 -8.20 18.00
C SER A 58 -8.12 -8.80 18.38
N SER A 59 -8.35 -8.99 19.67
CA SER A 59 -9.68 -9.39 20.17
C SER A 59 -10.73 -8.31 19.97
N GLY A 60 -10.33 -7.04 19.83
CA GLY A 60 -11.24 -5.92 19.55
C GLY A 60 -11.85 -5.96 18.14
N THR A 61 -11.31 -6.76 17.24
CA THR A 61 -11.69 -6.83 15.82
C THR A 61 -12.32 -8.18 15.46
N GLY A 62 -12.67 -8.97 16.48
CA GLY A 62 -13.19 -10.33 16.29
C GLY A 62 -12.15 -11.32 15.78
N TYR A 63 -10.87 -11.10 16.10
CA TYR A 63 -9.73 -11.88 15.57
C TYR A 63 -9.56 -11.76 14.05
N HIS A 64 -10.03 -10.66 13.45
CA HIS A 64 -9.78 -10.37 12.04
C HIS A 64 -8.36 -9.80 11.85
N PRO A 65 -7.59 -10.27 10.85
CA PRO A 65 -6.29 -9.69 10.50
C PRO A 65 -6.43 -8.23 10.06
N GLU A 66 -5.71 -7.34 10.72
CA GLU A 66 -5.61 -5.93 10.37
C GLU A 66 -4.22 -5.61 9.85
N PRO A 67 -4.07 -4.69 8.87
CA PRO A 67 -2.75 -4.32 8.39
C PRO A 67 -1.90 -3.70 9.50
N SER A 68 -0.67 -4.18 9.67
CA SER A 68 0.27 -3.62 10.63
C SER A 68 0.71 -2.21 10.23
N TRP A 69 1.22 -1.44 11.18
CA TRP A 69 1.85 -0.15 10.88
C TRP A 69 3.04 -0.27 9.93
N PHE A 70 3.74 -1.40 9.96
CA PHE A 70 4.82 -1.66 9.02
C PHE A 70 4.29 -1.83 7.59
N TYR A 71 3.24 -2.63 7.41
CA TYR A 71 2.57 -2.78 6.11
C TYR A 71 2.11 -1.43 5.56
N ILE A 72 1.46 -0.60 6.39
CA ILE A 72 0.99 0.73 5.99
C ILE A 72 2.18 1.58 5.50
N LYS A 73 3.29 1.62 6.23
CA LYS A 73 4.48 2.38 5.82
C LYS A 73 5.05 1.89 4.48
N VAL A 74 5.12 0.58 4.28
CA VAL A 74 5.60 -0.02 3.02
C VAL A 74 4.70 0.36 1.85
N VAL A 75 3.39 0.21 2.00
CA VAL A 75 2.42 0.56 0.96
C VAL A 75 2.50 2.04 0.59
N TYR A 76 2.59 2.92 1.59
CA TYR A 76 2.74 4.36 1.37
C TYR A 76 4.05 4.68 0.65
N ALA A 77 5.18 4.10 1.08
CA ALA A 77 6.47 4.34 0.44
C ALA A 77 6.45 3.91 -1.04
N LEU A 78 5.97 2.69 -1.33
CA LEU A 78 5.84 2.20 -2.70
C LEU A 78 4.92 3.09 -3.54
N GLY A 79 3.79 3.52 -2.97
CA GLY A 79 2.84 4.38 -3.64
C GLY A 79 3.40 5.76 -3.97
N LEU A 80 4.13 6.38 -3.04
CA LEU A 80 4.80 7.66 -3.26
C LEU A 80 5.91 7.54 -4.31
N ILE A 81 6.65 6.43 -4.34
CA ILE A 81 7.66 6.16 -5.38
C ILE A 81 6.97 6.08 -6.75
N LEU A 82 5.92 5.28 -6.90
CA LEU A 82 5.17 5.12 -8.16
C LEU A 82 4.57 6.43 -8.63
N GLY A 83 3.87 7.14 -7.73
CA GLY A 83 3.29 8.45 -8.02
C GLY A 83 4.35 9.50 -8.37
N GLY A 84 5.51 9.46 -7.71
CA GLY A 84 6.64 10.34 -7.98
C GLY A 84 7.26 10.07 -9.36
N ILE A 85 7.44 8.81 -9.74
CA ILE A 85 7.90 8.43 -11.09
C ILE A 85 6.91 8.92 -12.15
N ALA A 86 5.61 8.74 -11.93
CA ALA A 86 4.58 9.20 -12.85
C ALA A 86 4.58 10.74 -12.98
N ALA A 87 4.63 11.45 -11.85
CA ALA A 87 4.68 12.91 -11.83
C ALA A 87 5.94 13.43 -12.53
N TYR A 88 7.09 12.83 -12.27
CA TYR A 88 8.33 13.18 -12.95
C TYR A 88 8.18 13.02 -14.46
N LYS A 89 7.73 11.86 -14.94
CA LYS A 89 7.61 11.58 -16.38
C LYS A 89 6.57 12.44 -17.09
N LEU A 90 5.43 12.72 -16.46
CA LEU A 90 4.28 13.36 -17.09
C LEU A 90 4.27 14.88 -16.95
N ILE A 91 4.79 15.42 -15.84
CA ILE A 91 4.65 16.84 -15.49
C ILE A 91 6.00 17.58 -15.56
N TRP A 92 7.06 16.96 -15.04
CA TRP A 92 8.32 17.64 -14.80
C TRP A 92 9.40 17.36 -15.85
N LYS A 93 9.35 16.21 -16.52
CA LYS A 93 10.29 15.84 -17.58
C LYS A 93 10.11 16.78 -18.75
N ARG A 94 11.11 17.63 -19.00
CA ARG A 94 11.19 18.42 -20.24
C ARG A 94 11.43 17.45 -21.39
N LYS A 95 10.59 17.50 -22.43
CA LYS A 95 10.94 16.91 -23.72
C LYS A 95 12.03 17.80 -24.31
N SER A 96 13.23 17.27 -24.49
CA SER A 96 14.24 17.93 -25.32
C SER A 96 13.64 18.04 -26.73
N ALA A 97 13.48 19.27 -27.20
CA ALA A 97 13.04 19.57 -28.56
C ALA A 97 14.15 19.26 -29.56
#